data_AF-A0A316A0J9-F1
#
_entry.id   AF-A0A316A0J9-F1
#
_cell.length_a   1.000
_cell.length_b   1.000
_cell.length_c   1.000
_cell.angle_alpha   90.00
_cell.angle_beta   90.00
_cell.angle_gamma   90.00
#
_symmetry.space_group_name_H-M   'P 1'
#
loop_
_entity.id
_entity.type
_entity.pdbx_description
1 polymer ?
#
loop_
_entity_poly.entity_id
_entity_poly.type
_entity_poly.pdbx_seq_one_letter_code
_entity_poly.pdbx_strand_id
1 'polypeptide(L)'
;MESFDIPIHGKSVNSKDIHSFVIKGQINKAVEFVVDKTHCSIHEAKEVVDEIRNLSLKKRDEKLETWKTKAPGQCTKVIDKNKEYLLQKAINNIPHCPRCESTNIQRQKVRIKGSLQVDGLKPFRCSRCGYEW
;
A
#
# COMPACT_ATOMS: atom_id res chain seq x y z
N MET A 1 20.33 2.51 3.90
CA MET A 1 21.60 2.03 3.33
C MET A 1 22.70 2.90 3.94
N GLU A 2 23.81 2.31 4.39
CA GLU A 2 24.95 3.09 4.86
C GLU A 2 25.57 3.83 3.67
N SER A 3 25.98 5.08 3.89
CA SER A 3 26.63 5.89 2.86
C SER A 3 28.08 5.49 2.73
N PHE A 4 28.55 5.38 1.49
CA PHE A 4 29.95 5.12 1.16
C PHE A 4 30.29 5.84 -0.14
N ASP A 5 31.59 6.05 -0.34
CA ASP A 5 32.15 6.73 -1.49
C ASP A 5 32.50 5.71 -2.58
N ILE A 6 32.07 5.99 -3.82
CA ILE A 6 32.30 5.14 -4.99
C ILE A 6 33.38 5.80 -5.84
N PRO A 7 34.62 5.27 -5.86
CA PRO A 7 35.69 5.81 -6.67
C PRO A 7 35.51 5.42 -8.15
N ILE A 8 35.48 6.42 -9.03
CA ILE A 8 35.39 6.26 -10.48
C ILE A 8 36.37 7.25 -11.12
N HIS A 9 37.37 6.74 -11.85
CA HIS A 9 38.38 7.54 -12.55
C HIS A 9 39.06 8.64 -11.69
N GLY A 10 39.35 8.34 -10.43
CA GLY A 10 40.00 9.27 -9.49
C GLY A 10 39.07 10.32 -8.87
N LYS A 11 37.77 10.24 -9.16
CA LYS A 11 36.72 11.05 -8.50
C LYS A 11 35.85 10.15 -7.62
N SER A 12 35.20 10.72 -6.62
CA SER A 12 34.27 9.99 -5.74
C SER A 12 32.85 10.49 -5.90
N VAL A 13 31.88 9.58 -5.91
CA VAL A 13 30.45 9.89 -5.78
C VAL A 13 29.88 9.19 -4.55
N ASN A 14 29.09 9.93 -3.77
CA ASN A 14 28.46 9.37 -2.58
C ASN A 14 27.27 8.49 -2.95
N SER A 15 27.25 7.26 -2.42
CA SER A 15 26.20 6.28 -2.68
C SER A 15 24.81 6.72 -2.19
N LYS A 16 24.75 7.60 -1.18
CA LYS A 16 23.49 8.15 -0.63
C LYS A 16 22.78 9.05 -1.63
N ASP A 17 23.53 9.85 -2.38
CA ASP A 17 22.98 10.78 -3.36
C ASP A 17 22.36 10.01 -4.52
N ILE A 18 23.06 9.00 -5.03
CA ILE A 18 22.56 8.07 -6.05
C ILE A 18 21.30 7.34 -5.54
N HIS A 19 21.38 6.79 -4.33
CA HIS A 19 20.28 6.07 -3.70
C HIS A 19 19.00 6.93 -3.56
N SER A 20 19.14 8.24 -3.36
CA SER A 20 18.00 9.16 -3.28
C SER A 20 17.21 9.24 -4.59
N PHE A 21 17.89 9.19 -5.74
CA PHE A 21 17.25 9.13 -7.06
C PHE A 21 16.63 7.77 -7.32
N VAL A 22 17.33 6.69 -6.92
CA VAL A 22 16.88 5.30 -7.08
C VAL A 22 15.57 5.05 -6.32
N ILE A 23 15.43 5.51 -5.07
CA ILE A 23 14.18 5.40 -4.31
C ILE A 23 13.03 6.15 -4.99
N LYS A 24 13.31 7.30 -5.60
CA LYS A 24 12.32 8.12 -6.31
C LYS A 24 11.98 7.57 -7.71
N GLY A 25 12.59 6.46 -8.14
CA GLY A 25 12.41 5.90 -9.48
C GLY A 25 13.04 6.71 -10.60
N GLN A 26 13.91 7.68 -10.28
CA GLN A 26 14.51 8.61 -11.23
C GLN A 26 15.86 8.07 -11.76
N ILE A 27 15.83 6.91 -12.42
CA ILE A 27 17.06 6.20 -12.85
C ILE A 27 17.89 7.01 -13.84
N ASN A 28 17.26 7.62 -14.86
CA ASN A 28 17.98 8.41 -15.86
C ASN A 28 18.71 9.61 -15.22
N LYS A 29 18.06 10.29 -14.26
CA LYS A 29 18.68 11.40 -13.52
C LYS A 29 19.82 10.94 -12.62
N ALA A 30 19.73 9.73 -12.06
CA ALA A 30 20.81 9.14 -11.30
C ALA A 30 22.05 8.89 -12.18
N VAL A 31 21.84 8.38 -13.39
CA VAL A 31 22.91 8.13 -14.37
C VAL A 31 23.55 9.46 -14.80
N GLU A 32 22.74 10.45 -15.17
CA GLU A 32 23.22 11.80 -15.53
C GLU A 32 24.04 12.42 -14.39
N PHE A 33 23.57 12.30 -13.15
CA PHE A 33 24.29 12.78 -11.97
C PHE A 33 25.67 12.13 -11.80
N VAL A 34 25.77 10.81 -12.00
CA VAL A 34 27.06 10.10 -11.91
C VAL A 34 27.99 10.55 -13.03
N VAL A 35 27.51 10.63 -14.28
CA VAL A 35 28.29 11.12 -15.42
C VAL A 35 28.78 12.55 -15.20
N ASP A 36 27.93 13.45 -14.71
CA ASP A 36 28.30 14.85 -14.43
C ASP A 36 29.43 14.93 -13.39
N LYS A 37 29.33 14.14 -12.32
CA LYS A 37 30.32 14.16 -11.23
C LYS A 37 31.64 13.50 -11.60
N THR A 38 31.63 12.38 -12.31
CA THR A 38 32.84 11.57 -12.54
C THR A 38 33.41 11.71 -13.93
N HIS A 39 32.64 12.25 -14.88
CA HIS A 39 32.93 12.24 -16.32
C HIS A 39 33.18 10.83 -16.88
N CYS A 40 32.60 9.80 -16.26
CA CYS A 40 32.63 8.44 -16.80
C CYS A 40 31.66 8.29 -17.97
N SER A 41 31.75 7.15 -18.66
CA SER A 41 30.81 6.82 -19.72
C SER A 41 29.40 6.56 -19.15
N ILE A 42 28.38 6.75 -19.99
CA ILE A 42 26.98 6.44 -19.63
C ILE A 42 26.83 4.96 -19.23
N HIS A 43 27.63 4.06 -19.83
CA HIS A 43 27.60 2.64 -19.50
C HIS A 43 28.08 2.38 -18.07
N GLU A 44 29.24 2.91 -17.71
CA GLU A 44 29.79 2.79 -16.35
C GLU A 44 28.85 3.42 -15.31
N ALA A 45 28.29 4.59 -15.62
CA ALA A 45 27.31 5.23 -14.75
C ALA A 45 26.05 4.38 -14.55
N LYS A 46 25.57 3.70 -15.58
CA LYS A 46 24.44 2.77 -15.48
C LYS A 46 24.76 1.58 -14.60
N GLU A 47 25.94 0.97 -14.76
CA GLU A 47 26.37 -0.16 -13.93
C GLU A 47 26.37 0.20 -12.44
N VAL A 48 26.91 1.37 -12.10
CA VAL A 48 26.92 1.88 -10.72
C VAL A 48 25.50 2.08 -10.19
N VAL A 49 24.63 2.72 -10.97
CA VAL A 49 23.24 2.98 -10.55
C VAL A 49 22.46 1.67 -10.36
N ASP A 50 22.65 0.69 -11.24
CA ASP A 50 22.01 -0.62 -11.14
C ASP A 50 22.52 -1.43 -9.95
N GLU A 51 23.81 -1.34 -9.63
CA GLU A 51 24.38 -1.97 -8.44
C GLU A 51 23.80 -1.37 -7.15
N ILE A 52 23.70 -0.04 -7.06
CA ILE A 52 23.05 0.65 -5.93
C ILE A 52 21.57 0.25 -5.81
N ARG A 53 20.87 0.09 -6.94
CA ARG A 53 19.50 -0.41 -6.97
C ARG A 53 19.40 -1.84 -6.44
N ASN A 54 20.29 -2.72 -6.88
CA ASN A 54 20.31 -4.12 -6.44
C ASN A 54 20.63 -4.24 -4.94
N LEU A 55 21.57 -3.45 -4.42
CA LEU A 55 21.86 -3.37 -2.98
C LEU A 55 20.64 -2.89 -2.18
N SER A 56 19.88 -1.95 -2.73
CA SER A 56 18.65 -1.44 -2.12
C SER A 56 17.54 -2.50 -2.07
N LEU A 57 17.45 -3.36 -3.08
CA LEU A 57 16.48 -4.46 -3.14
C LEU A 57 16.87 -5.59 -2.19
N LYS A 58 18.14 -6.02 -2.19
CA LYS A 58 18.64 -7.04 -1.26
C LYS A 58 18.40 -6.67 0.21
N LYS A 59 18.61 -5.39 0.59
CA LYS A 59 18.29 -4.91 1.95
C LYS A 59 16.80 -4.94 2.26
N ARG A 60 15.91 -4.80 1.27
CA ARG A 60 14.46 -4.99 1.49
C ARG A 60 14.10 -6.45 1.67
N ASP A 61 14.69 -7.35 0.89
CA ASP A 61 14.43 -8.78 0.97
C ASP A 61 14.97 -9.37 2.28
N GLU A 62 16.18 -9.01 2.68
CA GLU A 62 16.74 -9.35 4.01
C GLU A 62 15.86 -8.82 5.14
N LYS A 63 15.37 -7.58 5.01
CA LYS A 63 14.39 -7.04 5.95
C LYS A 63 13.09 -7.86 5.90
N LEU A 64 12.58 -8.25 4.74
CA LEU A 64 11.37 -9.07 4.66
C LEU A 64 11.55 -10.45 5.32
N GLU A 65 12.70 -11.10 5.12
CA GLU A 65 13.04 -12.38 5.74
C GLU A 65 13.21 -12.29 7.25
N THR A 66 13.80 -11.19 7.77
CA THR A 66 13.85 -10.93 9.21
C THR A 66 12.47 -10.70 9.83
N TRP A 67 11.50 -10.16 9.07
CA TRP A 67 10.12 -10.03 9.53
C TRP A 67 9.37 -11.37 9.51
N LYS A 68 9.60 -12.23 8.50
CA LYS A 68 9.04 -13.58 8.46
C LYS A 68 9.55 -14.45 9.62
N THR A 69 10.84 -14.38 9.93
CA THR A 69 11.46 -15.16 11.01
C THR A 69 11.15 -14.63 12.41
N LYS A 70 10.94 -13.32 12.58
CA LYS A 70 10.51 -12.73 13.86
C LYS A 70 9.01 -12.87 14.15
N ALA A 71 8.20 -13.37 13.21
CA ALA A 71 6.77 -13.57 13.42
C ALA A 71 6.30 -14.98 13.02
N PRO A 72 6.45 -15.92 13.97
CA PRO A 72 5.29 -16.72 14.35
C PRO A 72 5.12 -16.63 15.87
N GLY A 73 4.49 -15.56 16.39
CA GLY A 73 4.28 -15.50 17.84
C GLY A 73 3.44 -14.37 18.42
N GLN A 74 3.41 -13.17 17.82
CA GLN A 74 2.78 -12.02 18.46
C GLN A 74 1.67 -11.30 17.68
N CYS A 75 1.50 -11.55 16.38
CA CYS A 75 0.37 -10.99 15.62
C CYS A 75 -0.81 -11.96 15.41
N THR A 76 -0.65 -13.26 15.68
CA THR A 76 -1.70 -14.26 15.42
C THR A 76 -2.67 -14.45 16.59
N LYS A 77 -2.24 -14.22 17.84
CA LYS A 77 -3.11 -14.47 19.03
C LYS A 77 -4.21 -13.42 19.25
N VAL A 78 -4.07 -12.22 18.66
CA VAL A 78 -5.07 -11.13 18.79
C VAL A 78 -6.15 -11.22 17.70
N ILE A 79 -5.87 -11.94 16.61
CA ILE A 79 -6.80 -12.07 15.48
C ILE A 79 -7.87 -13.12 15.78
N ASP A 80 -7.53 -14.24 16.43
CA ASP A 80 -8.49 -15.33 16.60
C ASP A 80 -9.57 -15.06 17.64
N LYS A 81 -9.27 -14.37 18.75
CA LYS A 81 -10.31 -13.96 19.72
C LYS A 81 -11.22 -12.84 19.19
N ASN A 82 -10.73 -12.02 18.27
CA ASN A 82 -11.52 -10.95 17.68
C ASN A 82 -12.38 -11.41 16.50
N LYS A 83 -12.02 -12.48 15.80
CA LYS A 83 -12.84 -12.97 14.67
C LYS A 83 -14.24 -13.41 15.12
N GLU A 84 -14.34 -14.17 16.20
CA GLU A 84 -15.63 -14.62 16.71
C GLU A 84 -16.47 -13.44 17.23
N TYR A 85 -15.86 -12.54 18.00
CA TYR A 85 -16.54 -11.31 18.45
C TYR A 85 -16.98 -10.42 17.29
N LEU A 86 -16.16 -10.25 16.24
CA LEU A 86 -16.49 -9.46 15.06
C LEU A 86 -17.55 -10.16 14.19
N LEU A 87 -17.52 -11.48 14.06
CA LEU A 87 -18.59 -12.25 13.40
C LEU A 87 -19.89 -12.08 14.16
N GLN A 88 -19.89 -12.27 15.48
CA GLN A 88 -21.08 -12.16 16.31
C GLN A 88 -21.64 -10.73 16.27
N LYS A 89 -20.78 -9.72 16.33
CA LYS A 89 -21.15 -8.32 16.18
C LYS A 89 -21.66 -8.02 14.77
N ALA A 90 -21.11 -8.62 13.73
CA ALA A 90 -21.60 -8.46 12.37
C ALA A 90 -22.98 -9.09 12.20
N ILE A 91 -23.21 -10.30 12.72
CA ILE A 91 -24.50 -11.01 12.72
C ILE A 91 -25.55 -10.21 13.49
N ASN A 92 -25.22 -9.71 14.68
CA ASN A 92 -26.15 -8.94 15.52
C ASN A 92 -26.47 -7.54 14.95
N ASN A 93 -25.64 -7.00 14.04
CA ASN A 93 -25.86 -5.71 13.40
C ASN A 93 -26.38 -5.83 11.96
N ILE A 94 -26.82 -7.03 11.53
CA ILE A 94 -27.48 -7.16 10.23
C ILE A 94 -28.83 -6.42 10.33
N PRO A 95 -29.08 -5.40 9.49
CA PRO A 95 -30.38 -4.75 9.51
C PRO A 95 -31.47 -5.76 9.15
N HIS A 96 -32.61 -5.65 9.82
CA HIS A 96 -33.80 -6.46 9.55
C HIS A 96 -34.88 -5.60 8.91
N CYS A 97 -35.64 -6.18 8.00
CA CYS A 97 -36.81 -5.52 7.43
C CYS A 97 -37.88 -5.31 8.52
N PRO A 98 -38.35 -4.09 8.78
CA PRO A 98 -39.34 -3.84 9.83
C PRO A 98 -40.73 -4.44 9.54
N ARG A 99 -40.97 -4.93 8.31
CA ARG A 99 -42.24 -5.52 7.90
C ARG A 99 -42.25 -7.05 7.94
N CYS A 100 -41.11 -7.70 7.67
CA CYS A 100 -41.05 -9.15 7.52
C CYS A 100 -39.84 -9.80 8.19
N GLU A 101 -39.09 -9.01 8.96
CA GLU A 101 -37.89 -9.38 9.74
C GLU A 101 -36.76 -10.01 8.94
N SER A 102 -36.86 -10.01 7.61
CA SER A 102 -35.84 -10.57 6.72
C SER A 102 -34.58 -9.71 6.74
N THR A 103 -33.44 -10.39 6.80
CA THR A 103 -32.09 -9.83 6.64
C THR A 103 -31.72 -9.56 5.18
N ASN A 104 -32.57 -9.93 4.23
CA ASN A 104 -32.31 -9.77 2.80
C ASN A 104 -32.65 -8.34 2.35
N ILE A 105 -31.70 -7.43 2.53
CA ILE A 105 -31.84 -6.00 2.29
C ILE A 105 -30.88 -5.55 1.20
N GLN A 106 -31.41 -4.79 0.24
CA GLN A 106 -30.66 -4.15 -0.83
C GLN A 106 -30.56 -2.66 -0.59
N ARG A 107 -29.34 -2.11 -0.69
CA ARG A 107 -29.12 -0.66 -0.66
C ARG A 107 -29.47 -0.07 -2.02
N GLN A 108 -30.47 0.80 -2.05
CA GLN A 108 -30.85 1.52 -3.26
C GLN A 108 -29.83 2.61 -3.55
N LYS A 109 -29.33 2.65 -4.79
CA LYS A 109 -28.42 3.71 -5.25
C LYS A 109 -29.24 4.97 -5.52
N VAL A 110 -29.42 5.79 -4.50
CA VAL A 110 -30.09 7.07 -4.68
C VAL A 110 -29.16 8.03 -5.42
N ARG A 111 -29.53 8.39 -6.66
CA ARG A 111 -28.83 9.44 -7.41
C ARG A 111 -29.28 10.79 -6.87
N ILE A 112 -28.44 11.41 -6.04
CA ILE A 112 -28.64 12.79 -5.59
C ILE A 112 -28.27 13.70 -6.77
N LYS A 113 -29.27 14.30 -7.43
CA LYS A 113 -29.05 15.44 -8.33
C LYS A 113 -29.16 16.72 -7.50
N GLY A 114 -28.02 17.38 -7.26
CA GLY A 114 -27.98 18.68 -6.58
C GLY A 114 -28.10 18.57 -5.06
N SER A 115 -27.45 19.50 -4.37
CA SER A 115 -27.23 19.60 -2.93
C SER A 115 -28.51 19.91 -2.12
N LEU A 116 -29.54 19.08 -2.24
CA LEU A 116 -30.71 19.11 -1.38
C LEU A 116 -30.92 17.70 -0.84
N GLN A 117 -30.80 17.58 0.47
CA GLN A 117 -31.19 16.40 1.22
C GLN A 117 -32.70 16.24 1.02
N VAL A 118 -33.11 15.35 0.12
CA VAL A 118 -34.53 15.09 -0.15
C VAL A 118 -35.06 14.24 1.00
N ASP A 119 -35.79 14.87 1.92
CA ASP A 119 -36.64 14.17 2.88
C ASP A 119 -37.53 13.16 2.14
N GLY A 120 -37.43 11.88 2.51
CA GLY A 120 -38.24 10.80 1.92
C GLY A 120 -37.49 9.78 1.05
N LEU A 121 -36.16 9.90 0.92
CA LEU A 121 -35.37 8.84 0.29
C LEU A 121 -35.27 7.63 1.22
N LYS A 122 -35.74 6.48 0.73
CA LYS A 122 -35.69 5.18 1.38
C LYS A 122 -34.46 4.41 0.88
N PRO A 123 -33.30 4.49 1.56
CA PRO A 123 -32.05 3.93 1.07
C PRO A 123 -32.03 2.39 1.05
N PHE A 124 -33.02 1.73 1.66
CA PHE A 124 -33.07 0.28 1.76
C PHE A 124 -34.37 -0.28 1.20
N ARG A 125 -34.25 -1.42 0.52
CA ARG A 125 -35.38 -2.22 0.03
C ARG A 125 -35.20 -3.67 0.47
N CYS A 126 -36.24 -4.28 1.02
CA CYS A 126 -36.24 -5.71 1.31
C CYS A 126 -36.48 -6.52 0.04
N SER A 127 -35.57 -7.43 -0.30
CA SER A 127 -35.72 -8.30 -1.47
C SER A 127 -36.83 -9.36 -1.29
N ARG A 128 -37.21 -9.67 -0.04
CA ARG A 128 -38.20 -10.70 0.28
C ARG A 128 -39.65 -10.19 0.16
N CYS A 129 -39.95 -9.03 0.74
CA CYS A 129 -41.31 -8.48 0.77
C CYS A 129 -41.47 -7.18 -0.04
N GLY A 130 -40.38 -6.65 -0.61
CA GLY A 130 -40.39 -5.42 -1.40
C GLY A 130 -40.52 -4.13 -0.59
N TYR A 131 -40.59 -4.19 0.75
CA TYR A 131 -40.75 -3.00 1.59
C TYR A 131 -39.51 -2.10 1.55
N GLU A 132 -39.72 -0.78 1.45
CA GLU A 132 -38.67 0.22 1.34
C GLU A 132 -38.70 1.16 2.55
N TRP A 133 -37.52 1.46 3.11
CA TRP A 133 -37.32 2.39 4.23
C TRP A 133 -35.93 3.05 4.22
#